data_AF-A0A0S9MTU6-F1
#
_entry.id   AF-A0A0S9MTU6-F1
#
_cell.length_a   1.000
_cell.length_b   1.000
_cell.length_c   1.000
_cell.angle_alpha   90.00
_cell.angle_beta   90.00
_cell.angle_gamma   90.00
#
_symmetry.space_group_name_H-M   'P 1'
#
loop_
_entity.id
_entity.type
_entity.pdbx_description
1 polymer ?
#
loop_
_entity_poly.entity_id
_entity_poly.type
_entity_poly.pdbx_seq_one_letter_code
_entity_poly.pdbx_strand_id
1 'polypeptide(L)'
;MVYAGASDGLLHGFAADDGSEQLAYAPRRLQGRAGAGSVSVDGPVFGGEAPVGPQGELRSLLIAGLGAGGRGFVVLDVSAPDRFASARAADLVVADTTDGADADIGQLHAPAVLDDADTNRARHVVQMANGRWALVIGNGYFSGAGRPVLLVQYLDRSRELLRLSPCMAGAPCIDAGNNGLAMPRLLDTDGDGRVDLAYAGDLRGQLWRFDLGGAESSWRANRIFSACDAQGRRQPITTAPYALPHPSGGWMLVLGTGRHLQNQDGPMTDTQSLYGLHDRGPSDPLQPDEAGCRRPDTLVALAYGEATAVQGTDYHTIRSMAQTDRAQQRGWWVDLPHAGQRVLHNPQAFEGYKLLVRSVVPAGGAQQPRTAGRAWLSVLNMLTGLAPAQTPFVLTDTTLQPQPFAMSDAADGPALLVRRPGEAWLRFANGTQLTLRTGTTVGARAGWREQP
;
A
#
# COMPACT_ATOMS: atom_id res chain seq x y z
N MET A 1 -20.50 3.87 14.26
CA MET A 1 -19.70 5.10 14.27
C MET A 1 -18.98 5.23 12.93
N VAL A 2 -18.84 6.44 12.41
CA VAL A 2 -18.01 6.79 11.25
C VAL A 2 -16.95 7.77 11.71
N TYR A 3 -15.68 7.53 11.39
CA TYR A 3 -14.58 8.40 11.82
C TYR A 3 -13.95 9.08 10.62
N ALA A 4 -13.62 10.37 10.78
CA ALA A 4 -13.01 11.16 9.73
C ALA A 4 -11.98 12.12 10.33
N GLY A 5 -10.80 12.16 9.72
CA GLY A 5 -9.84 13.22 9.95
C GLY A 5 -10.27 14.49 9.20
N ALA A 6 -10.07 15.65 9.82
CA ALA A 6 -10.49 16.93 9.26
C ALA A 6 -9.34 17.93 9.11
N SER A 7 -9.59 18.94 8.29
CA SER A 7 -8.65 20.04 8.00
C SER A 7 -8.47 21.03 9.15
N ASP A 8 -9.32 20.96 10.17
CA ASP A 8 -9.17 21.69 11.43
C ASP A 8 -8.15 21.03 12.38
N GLY A 9 -7.60 19.87 11.99
CA GLY A 9 -6.60 19.13 12.74
C GLY A 9 -7.18 18.13 13.74
N LEU A 10 -8.51 17.99 13.78
CA LEU A 10 -9.19 17.07 14.68
C LEU A 10 -9.51 15.75 13.98
N LEU A 11 -9.67 14.71 14.80
CA LEU A 11 -10.27 13.44 14.41
C LEU A 11 -11.68 13.39 14.98
N HIS A 12 -12.68 13.35 14.10
CA HIS A 12 -14.08 13.34 14.47
C HIS A 12 -14.67 11.92 14.40
N GLY A 13 -15.65 11.65 15.25
CA GLY A 13 -16.47 10.45 15.23
C GLY A 13 -17.95 10.80 15.24
N PHE A 14 -18.67 10.29 14.25
CA PHE A 14 -20.10 10.54 14.06
C PHE A 14 -20.92 9.25 14.27
N ALA A 15 -22.10 9.38 14.85
CA ALA A 15 -23.07 8.29 14.88
C ALA A 15 -23.48 7.95 13.44
N ALA A 16 -23.54 6.66 13.13
CA ALA A 16 -23.88 6.21 11.78
C ALA A 16 -25.37 6.41 11.45
N ASP A 17 -26.22 6.45 12.47
CA ASP A 17 -27.68 6.48 12.33
C ASP A 17 -28.20 7.88 11.96
N ASP A 18 -27.64 8.93 12.55
CA ASP A 18 -28.13 10.31 12.39
C ASP A 18 -27.03 11.33 12.04
N GLY A 19 -25.76 10.91 11.98
CA GLY A 19 -24.64 11.78 11.69
C GLY A 19 -24.25 12.73 12.83
N SER A 20 -24.82 12.58 14.02
CA SER A 20 -24.46 13.41 15.18
C SER A 20 -23.00 13.18 15.59
N GLU A 21 -22.28 14.26 15.91
CA GLU A 21 -20.90 14.17 16.39
C GLU A 21 -20.86 13.67 17.84
N GLN A 22 -20.09 12.61 18.08
CA GLN A 22 -19.95 11.96 19.40
C GLN A 22 -18.51 12.06 19.94
N LEU A 23 -17.53 12.31 19.08
CA LEU A 23 -16.12 12.40 19.44
C LEU A 23 -15.44 13.49 18.61
N ALA A 24 -14.66 14.33 19.27
CA ALA A 24 -13.66 15.19 18.66
C ALA A 24 -12.35 15.01 19.43
N TYR A 25 -11.36 14.37 18.81
CA TYR A 25 -10.05 14.16 19.40
C TYR A 25 -9.04 15.15 18.81
N ALA A 26 -8.34 15.87 19.70
CA ALA A 26 -7.27 16.80 19.34
C ALA A 26 -5.91 16.15 19.56
N PRO A 27 -5.14 15.82 18.50
CA PRO A 27 -3.79 15.28 18.62
C PRO A 27 -2.88 16.19 19.46
N ARG A 28 -1.91 15.60 20.18
CA ARG A 28 -0.96 16.34 21.03
C ARG A 28 -0.24 17.49 20.30
N ARG A 29 -0.04 17.38 18.97
CA ARG A 29 0.49 18.48 18.14
C ARG A 29 -0.29 19.79 18.25
N LEU A 30 -1.60 19.71 18.45
CA LEU A 30 -2.48 20.87 18.61
C LEU A 30 -2.42 21.48 20.02
N GLN A 31 -1.96 20.71 21.01
CA GLN A 31 -1.86 21.18 22.39
C GLN A 31 -0.67 22.15 22.51
N GLY A 32 -0.97 23.44 22.71
CA GLY A 32 0.02 24.50 22.86
C GLY A 32 0.23 25.42 21.65
N ARG A 33 -0.56 25.24 20.56
CA ARG A 33 -0.50 26.10 19.38
C ARG A 33 -1.88 26.65 19.00
N ALA A 34 -2.45 27.50 19.85
CA ALA A 34 -3.60 28.32 19.47
C ALA A 34 -3.20 29.19 18.25
N GLY A 35 -3.80 28.93 17.08
CA GLY A 35 -3.53 29.68 15.85
C GLY A 35 -2.42 29.14 14.94
N ALA A 36 -1.92 27.91 15.12
CA ALA A 36 -1.06 27.31 14.11
C ALA A 36 -1.89 26.86 12.89
N GLY A 37 -1.82 27.64 11.80
CA GLY A 37 -2.31 27.19 10.51
C GLY A 37 -1.70 25.84 10.10
N SER A 38 -2.50 25.04 9.39
CA SER A 38 -2.13 23.81 8.65
C SER A 38 -1.85 22.51 9.42
N VAL A 39 -2.35 22.31 10.63
CA VAL A 39 -2.46 20.94 11.16
C VAL A 39 -3.77 20.35 10.64
N SER A 40 -3.67 19.36 9.76
CA SER A 40 -4.78 18.52 9.29
C SER A 40 -4.60 17.09 9.80
N VAL A 41 -5.71 16.37 9.95
CA VAL A 41 -5.70 14.90 9.99
C VAL A 41 -6.14 14.44 8.60
N ASP A 42 -5.20 14.40 7.66
CA ASP A 42 -5.46 13.99 6.28
C ASP A 42 -4.68 12.71 5.88
N GLY A 43 -4.07 12.05 6.87
CA GLY A 43 -3.48 10.74 6.71
C GLY A 43 -4.51 9.60 6.69
N PRO A 44 -4.05 8.34 6.63
CA PRO A 44 -4.95 7.20 6.65
C PRO A 44 -5.68 7.12 8.00
N VAL A 45 -6.98 6.83 7.93
CA VAL A 45 -7.84 6.50 9.08
C VAL A 45 -8.38 5.10 8.86
N PHE A 46 -8.16 4.19 9.82
CA PHE A 46 -8.61 2.81 9.73
C PHE A 46 -8.85 2.18 11.10
N GLY A 47 -9.73 1.19 11.13
CA GLY A 47 -10.02 0.41 12.32
C GLY A 47 -9.22 -0.89 12.40
N GLY A 48 -9.11 -1.43 13.61
CA GLY A 48 -8.65 -2.78 13.86
C GLY A 48 -9.22 -3.31 15.17
N GLU A 49 -9.22 -4.63 15.35
CA GLU A 49 -9.70 -5.27 16.57
C GLU A 49 -8.61 -6.12 17.18
N ALA A 50 -8.51 -6.08 18.51
CA ALA A 50 -7.58 -6.91 19.25
C ALA A 50 -8.17 -7.30 20.62
N PRO A 51 -8.09 -8.58 21.02
CA PRO A 51 -8.37 -9.01 22.39
C PRO A 51 -7.26 -8.51 23.33
N VAL A 52 -7.39 -7.26 23.78
CA VAL A 52 -6.41 -6.57 24.63
C VAL A 52 -7.06 -6.06 25.91
N GLY A 53 -6.45 -6.41 27.04
CA GLY A 53 -6.95 -6.06 28.36
C GLY A 53 -6.63 -7.12 29.40
N PRO A 54 -7.00 -6.90 30.68
CA PRO A 54 -6.75 -7.84 31.77
C PRO A 54 -7.23 -9.27 31.53
N GLN A 55 -8.33 -9.41 30.78
CA GLN A 55 -8.99 -10.69 30.51
C GLN A 55 -9.03 -11.02 29.00
N GLY A 56 -8.27 -10.29 28.17
CA GLY A 56 -8.32 -10.47 26.71
C GLY A 56 -9.63 -9.98 26.09
N GLU A 57 -10.23 -8.93 26.64
CA GLU A 57 -11.45 -8.31 26.09
C GLU A 57 -11.21 -7.79 24.68
N LEU A 58 -12.12 -8.06 23.76
CA LEU A 58 -12.05 -7.53 22.40
C LEU A 58 -12.21 -6.01 22.44
N ARG A 59 -11.21 -5.29 21.92
CA ARG A 59 -11.22 -3.84 21.73
C ARG A 59 -11.31 -3.50 20.27
N SER A 60 -12.12 -2.49 19.95
CA SER A 60 -12.15 -1.81 18.66
C SER A 60 -11.23 -0.60 18.74
N LEU A 61 -10.19 -0.60 17.91
CA LEU A 61 -9.14 0.42 17.88
C LEU A 61 -9.27 1.26 16.62
N LEU A 62 -9.14 2.57 16.76
CA LEU A 62 -9.09 3.54 15.68
C LEU A 62 -7.67 4.07 15.54
N ILE A 63 -7.12 3.98 14.34
CA ILE A 63 -5.79 4.48 14.00
C ILE A 63 -5.96 5.64 13.03
N ALA A 64 -5.30 6.77 13.31
CA ALA A 64 -5.28 7.92 12.41
C ALA A 64 -3.88 8.52 12.30
N GLY A 65 -3.42 8.74 11.07
CA GLY A 65 -2.20 9.49 10.78
C GLY A 65 -2.48 10.96 10.50
N LEU A 66 -1.49 11.83 10.76
CA LEU A 66 -1.61 13.27 10.46
C LEU A 66 -1.35 13.64 9.00
N GLY A 67 -0.85 12.72 8.17
CA GLY A 67 -0.58 12.98 6.74
C GLY A 67 0.29 14.23 6.51
N ALA A 68 -0.17 15.16 5.68
CA ALA A 68 0.54 16.40 5.39
C ALA A 68 0.53 17.38 6.58
N GLY A 69 -0.45 17.27 7.49
CA GLY A 69 -0.62 18.12 8.66
C GLY A 69 0.45 17.93 9.74
N GLY A 70 1.18 16.81 9.72
CA GLY A 70 2.26 16.59 10.66
C GLY A 70 2.83 15.18 10.66
N ARG A 71 3.83 14.98 11.52
CA ARG A 71 4.38 13.65 11.81
C ARG A 71 3.62 13.03 12.98
N GLY A 72 3.46 11.72 12.94
CA GLY A 72 2.82 10.96 14.01
C GLY A 72 1.47 10.37 13.64
N PHE A 73 1.05 9.47 14.52
CA PHE A 73 -0.23 8.78 14.49
C PHE A 73 -0.82 8.70 15.89
N VAL A 74 -2.11 8.45 15.95
CA VAL A 74 -2.87 8.20 17.17
C VAL A 74 -3.54 6.84 17.09
N VAL A 75 -3.65 6.18 18.24
CA VAL A 75 -4.40 4.94 18.44
C VAL A 75 -5.37 5.17 19.58
N LEU A 76 -6.67 5.09 19.28
CA LEU A 76 -7.75 5.29 20.24
C LEU A 76 -8.53 3.98 20.44
N ASP A 77 -8.85 3.65 21.67
CA ASP A 77 -9.87 2.65 22.00
C ASP A 77 -11.26 3.27 21.85
N VAL A 78 -11.99 2.81 20.83
CA VAL A 78 -13.32 3.29 20.46
C VAL A 78 -14.42 2.25 20.73
N SER A 79 -14.13 1.25 21.58
CA SER A 79 -15.03 0.11 21.85
C SER A 79 -16.37 0.52 22.48
N ALA A 80 -16.41 1.65 23.19
CA ALA A 80 -17.58 2.10 23.97
C ALA A 80 -17.91 3.57 23.66
N PRO A 81 -18.55 3.86 22.50
CA PRO A 81 -18.85 5.23 22.09
C PRO A 81 -19.83 5.95 23.02
N ASP A 82 -20.69 5.21 23.72
CA ASP A 82 -21.58 5.71 24.77
C ASP A 82 -20.85 6.28 26.00
N ARG A 83 -19.55 5.97 26.14
CA ARG A 83 -18.71 6.41 27.26
C ARG A 83 -17.77 7.56 26.93
N PHE A 84 -17.83 8.10 25.70
CA PHE A 84 -17.00 9.22 25.31
C PHE A 84 -17.33 10.45 26.15
N ALA A 85 -16.33 10.93 26.90
CA ALA A 85 -16.45 12.11 27.74
C ALA A 85 -15.07 12.72 27.98
N SER A 86 -14.97 14.05 28.02
CA SER A 86 -13.68 14.75 28.24
C SER A 86 -13.00 14.34 29.55
N ALA A 87 -13.78 14.02 30.59
CA ALA A 87 -13.27 13.54 31.88
C ALA A 87 -12.59 12.15 31.81
N ARG A 88 -12.81 11.39 30.74
CA ARG A 88 -12.27 10.04 30.49
C ARG A 88 -11.40 9.97 29.24
N ALA A 89 -10.94 11.11 28.72
CA ALA A 89 -10.15 11.16 27.50
C ALA A 89 -8.88 10.28 27.57
N ALA A 90 -8.27 10.16 28.75
CA ALA A 90 -7.11 9.31 28.97
C ALA A 90 -7.39 7.81 28.78
N ASP A 91 -8.64 7.37 29.00
CA ASP A 91 -9.04 5.97 28.84
C ASP A 91 -9.12 5.58 27.36
N LEU A 92 -9.39 6.56 26.48
CA LEU A 92 -9.44 6.34 25.03
C LEU A 92 -8.04 6.23 24.42
N VAL A 93 -7.05 6.97 24.94
CA VAL A 93 -5.74 7.07 24.28
C VAL A 93 -4.90 5.82 24.58
N VAL A 94 -4.72 4.98 23.56
CA VAL A 94 -3.77 3.87 23.59
C VAL A 94 -2.36 4.39 23.30
N ALA A 95 -2.21 5.18 22.23
CA ALA A 95 -0.95 5.84 21.87
C ALA A 95 -1.22 7.17 21.14
N ASP A 96 -0.40 8.19 21.40
CA ASP A 96 -0.36 9.43 20.62
C ASP A 96 1.11 9.86 20.43
N THR A 97 1.59 9.76 19.19
CA THR A 97 2.97 10.07 18.80
C THR A 97 3.09 11.42 18.07
N THR A 98 2.06 12.26 18.15
CA THR A 98 1.95 13.45 17.28
C THR A 98 2.70 14.69 17.78
N ASP A 99 3.28 14.63 18.99
CA ASP A 99 4.10 15.71 19.55
C ASP A 99 5.37 16.00 18.72
N GLY A 100 5.76 15.07 17.84
CA GLY A 100 6.91 15.21 16.95
C GLY A 100 8.26 15.03 17.65
N ALA A 101 8.27 14.51 18.88
CA ALA A 101 9.49 14.25 19.65
C ALA A 101 10.29 13.07 19.09
N ASP A 102 9.61 12.06 18.54
CA ASP A 102 10.26 10.90 17.94
C ASP A 102 10.79 11.21 16.53
N ALA A 103 12.11 11.21 16.39
CA ALA A 103 12.78 11.48 15.12
C ALA A 103 12.55 10.40 14.07
N ASP A 104 12.20 9.17 14.47
CA ASP A 104 11.92 8.09 13.52
C ASP A 104 10.52 8.18 12.94
N ILE A 105 9.59 8.85 13.60
CA ILE A 105 8.21 8.93 13.14
C ILE A 105 8.04 10.07 12.15
N GLY A 106 7.56 9.73 10.96
CA GLY A 106 7.29 10.63 9.85
C GLY A 106 5.80 10.90 9.66
N GLN A 107 5.48 11.40 8.46
CA GLN A 107 4.14 11.63 7.96
C GLN A 107 3.55 10.33 7.42
N LEU A 108 2.46 9.85 8.02
CA LEU A 108 1.74 8.69 7.50
C LEU A 108 0.80 9.12 6.37
N HIS A 109 1.18 8.81 5.13
CA HIS A 109 0.35 9.05 3.94
C HIS A 109 -0.15 7.76 3.29
N ALA A 110 0.61 6.66 3.41
CA ALA A 110 0.31 5.42 2.72
C ALA A 110 -1.02 4.82 3.23
N PRO A 111 -1.92 4.41 2.33
CA PRO A 111 -3.17 3.76 2.72
C PRO A 111 -2.87 2.44 3.42
N ALA A 112 -3.72 2.10 4.40
CA ALA A 112 -3.68 0.80 5.05
C ALA A 112 -3.85 -0.33 4.03
N VAL A 113 -3.18 -1.45 4.28
CA VAL A 113 -3.43 -2.71 3.59
C VAL A 113 -4.75 -3.28 4.12
N LEU A 114 -5.66 -3.56 3.21
CA LEU A 114 -6.95 -4.17 3.52
C LEU A 114 -6.86 -5.69 3.44
N ASP A 115 -7.78 -6.36 4.14
CA ASP A 115 -7.94 -7.80 4.00
C ASP A 115 -8.54 -8.17 2.65
N ASP A 116 -8.06 -9.26 2.06
CA ASP A 116 -8.50 -9.70 0.75
C ASP A 116 -9.89 -10.38 0.79
N ALA A 117 -10.30 -10.93 1.94
CA ALA A 117 -11.61 -11.55 2.14
C ALA A 117 -12.66 -10.56 2.65
N ASP A 118 -12.25 -9.57 3.45
CA ASP A 118 -13.08 -8.47 3.93
C ASP A 118 -12.39 -7.11 3.75
N THR A 119 -12.68 -6.45 2.64
CA THR A 119 -12.08 -5.15 2.30
C THR A 119 -12.47 -4.02 3.27
N ASN A 120 -13.37 -4.24 4.23
CA ASN A 120 -13.68 -3.26 5.29
C ASN A 120 -12.70 -3.37 6.48
N ARG A 121 -11.82 -4.37 6.49
CA ARG A 121 -10.87 -4.61 7.58
C ARG A 121 -9.46 -4.27 7.13
N ALA A 122 -8.76 -3.44 7.92
CA ALA A 122 -7.32 -3.24 7.75
C ALA A 122 -6.51 -4.38 8.42
N ARG A 123 -5.40 -4.77 7.81
CA ARG A 123 -4.50 -5.84 8.27
C ARG A 123 -3.22 -5.28 8.92
N HIS A 124 -3.40 -4.38 9.88
CA HIS A 124 -2.30 -3.76 10.62
C HIS A 124 -2.39 -3.93 12.14
N VAL A 125 -3.56 -4.26 12.68
CA VAL A 125 -3.72 -4.73 14.06
C VAL A 125 -3.71 -6.25 14.03
N VAL A 126 -2.63 -6.83 14.53
CA VAL A 126 -2.29 -8.24 14.35
C VAL A 126 -1.68 -8.84 15.62
N GLN A 127 -1.67 -10.17 15.71
CA GLN A 127 -0.88 -10.86 16.71
C GLN A 127 0.52 -11.17 16.14
N MET A 128 1.55 -10.89 16.93
CA MET A 128 2.94 -11.18 16.56
C MET A 128 3.33 -12.59 16.99
N ALA A 129 4.43 -13.12 16.44
CA ALA A 129 4.97 -14.45 16.74
C ALA A 129 5.22 -14.68 18.25
N ASN A 130 5.48 -13.62 19.01
CA ASN A 130 5.67 -13.66 20.47
C ASN A 130 4.38 -13.74 21.30
N GLY A 131 3.20 -13.81 20.67
CA GLY A 131 1.92 -13.82 21.40
C GLY A 131 1.24 -12.47 21.58
N ARG A 132 1.95 -11.37 21.38
CA ARG A 132 1.48 -10.02 21.72
C ARG A 132 0.73 -9.39 20.55
N TRP A 133 -0.37 -8.70 20.85
CA TRP A 133 -1.09 -7.91 19.86
C TRP A 133 -0.39 -6.58 19.64
N ALA A 134 -0.26 -6.18 18.38
CA ALA A 134 0.43 -4.97 17.97
C ALA A 134 -0.25 -4.28 16.79
N LEU A 135 -0.08 -2.96 16.71
CA LEU A 135 -0.20 -2.21 15.47
C LEU A 135 1.16 -2.24 14.77
N VAL A 136 1.20 -2.77 13.55
CA VAL A 136 2.42 -2.86 12.73
C VAL A 136 2.30 -2.01 11.49
N ILE A 137 3.13 -0.97 11.39
CA ILE A 137 3.07 0.06 10.35
C ILE A 137 4.48 0.50 9.94
N GLY A 138 4.59 1.11 8.76
CA GLY A 138 5.79 1.87 8.40
C GLY A 138 5.83 3.18 9.18
N ASN A 139 7.03 3.70 9.42
CA ASN A 139 7.20 4.96 10.14
C ASN A 139 6.69 6.20 9.40
N GLY A 140 6.29 6.04 8.14
CA GLY A 140 5.88 7.15 7.30
C GLY A 140 7.07 7.99 6.83
N TYR A 141 6.75 9.01 6.06
CA TYR A 141 7.69 9.73 5.21
C TYR A 141 8.25 10.99 5.88
N PHE A 142 9.45 11.41 5.49
CA PHE A 142 10.02 12.68 5.95
C PHE A 142 10.16 12.75 7.48
N SER A 143 10.55 11.63 8.10
CA SER A 143 10.91 11.57 9.51
C SER A 143 12.16 12.40 9.80
N GLY A 144 12.37 12.81 11.06
CA GLY A 144 13.51 13.64 11.43
C GLY A 144 14.87 12.94 11.25
N ALA A 145 14.93 11.65 11.56
CA ALA A 145 16.10 10.80 11.34
C ALA A 145 16.21 10.32 9.89
N GLY A 146 15.12 10.39 9.12
CA GLY A 146 15.15 10.16 7.70
C GLY A 146 15.43 8.73 7.27
N ARG A 147 15.26 7.75 8.17
CA ARG A 147 15.51 6.32 7.91
C ARG A 147 14.21 5.54 7.72
N PRO A 148 14.22 4.42 6.96
CA PRO A 148 13.08 3.52 6.89
C PRO A 148 12.99 2.68 8.16
N VAL A 149 11.83 2.68 8.82
CA VAL A 149 11.62 1.95 10.09
C VAL A 149 10.26 1.26 10.06
N LEU A 150 10.23 -0.03 10.38
CA LEU A 150 9.01 -0.75 10.74
C LEU A 150 8.74 -0.50 12.23
N LEU A 151 7.56 0.03 12.52
CA LEU A 151 7.09 0.29 13.87
C LEU A 151 6.16 -0.83 14.31
N VAL A 152 6.42 -1.36 15.51
CA VAL A 152 5.57 -2.35 16.19
C VAL A 152 5.13 -1.70 17.50
N GLN A 153 3.94 -1.10 17.49
CA GLN A 153 3.31 -0.53 18.67
C GLN A 153 2.51 -1.64 19.36
N TYR A 154 3.04 -2.20 20.44
CA TYR A 154 2.29 -3.17 21.23
C TYR A 154 1.03 -2.53 21.82
N LEU A 155 -0.04 -3.32 21.86
CA LEU A 155 -1.38 -2.92 22.29
C LEU A 155 -1.76 -3.54 23.63
N ASP A 156 -0.86 -4.37 24.19
CA ASP A 156 -0.98 -4.86 25.56
C ASP A 156 -0.70 -3.76 26.59
N ARG A 157 -0.64 -4.13 27.86
CA ARG A 157 -0.50 -3.16 28.95
C ARG A 157 0.82 -2.38 28.92
N SER A 158 1.91 -2.92 28.38
CA SER A 158 3.19 -2.20 28.39
C SER A 158 3.25 -1.11 27.32
N ARG A 159 2.44 -1.25 26.26
CA ARG A 159 2.32 -0.27 25.16
C ARG A 159 3.67 0.13 24.58
N GLU A 160 4.63 -0.78 24.58
CA GLU A 160 5.98 -0.55 24.07
C GLU A 160 5.96 -0.30 22.56
N LEU A 161 6.76 0.66 22.12
CA LEU A 161 7.01 0.91 20.70
C LEU A 161 8.37 0.30 20.33
N LEU A 162 8.33 -0.86 19.68
CA LEU A 162 9.51 -1.49 19.11
C LEU A 162 9.75 -0.96 17.69
N ARG A 163 11.03 -0.80 17.35
CA ARG A 163 11.51 -0.31 16.06
C ARG A 163 12.37 -1.39 15.43
N LEU A 164 12.09 -1.71 14.18
CA LEU A 164 12.95 -2.56 13.37
C LEU A 164 13.36 -1.78 12.14
N SER A 165 14.65 -1.53 12.01
CA SER A 165 15.19 -0.83 10.85
C SER A 165 16.51 -1.46 10.43
N PRO A 166 16.74 -1.58 9.11
CA PRO A 166 18.04 -2.01 8.57
C PRO A 166 19.16 -1.02 8.94
N CYS A 167 18.81 0.17 9.42
CA CYS A 167 19.70 1.29 9.70
C CYS A 167 19.94 1.55 11.19
N MET A 168 19.62 0.61 12.09
CA MET A 168 19.88 0.78 13.53
C MET A 168 21.28 0.32 13.97
N ALA A 169 22.00 -0.41 13.12
CA ALA A 169 23.32 -0.95 13.48
C ALA A 169 24.45 0.05 13.19
N GLY A 170 24.64 1.05 14.07
CA GLY A 170 25.91 1.75 14.35
C GLY A 170 26.71 2.43 13.21
N ALA A 171 26.31 2.30 11.96
CA ALA A 171 26.96 2.86 10.77
C ALA A 171 26.10 3.94 10.13
N PRO A 172 26.68 4.87 9.34
CA PRO A 172 25.89 5.80 8.53
C PRO A 172 24.95 5.03 7.62
N CYS A 173 23.65 5.18 7.84
CA CYS A 173 22.63 4.57 7.01
C CYS A 173 22.71 5.18 5.61
N ILE A 174 23.23 4.44 4.63
CA ILE A 174 23.29 4.87 3.23
C ILE A 174 21.88 5.19 2.68
N ASP A 175 20.86 4.59 3.29
CA ASP A 175 19.45 4.74 2.97
C ASP A 175 18.74 5.84 3.79
N ALA A 176 19.44 6.62 4.62
CA ALA A 176 18.87 7.73 5.39
C ALA A 176 18.73 9.02 4.55
N GLY A 177 18.07 10.05 5.09
CA GLY A 177 17.83 11.34 4.42
C GLY A 177 16.34 11.61 4.25
N ASN A 178 15.89 12.05 3.06
CA ASN A 178 14.45 12.19 2.77
C ASN A 178 13.81 10.83 2.47
N ASN A 179 13.86 9.91 3.46
CA ASN A 179 13.30 8.57 3.36
C ASN A 179 12.10 8.37 4.32
N GLY A 180 11.59 7.14 4.35
CA GLY A 180 10.52 6.67 5.22
C GLY A 180 9.88 5.43 4.64
N LEU A 181 9.44 4.52 5.51
CA LEU A 181 8.84 3.25 5.12
C LEU A 181 7.33 3.41 4.87
N ALA A 182 6.85 2.88 3.75
CA ALA A 182 5.44 2.77 3.44
C ALA A 182 4.72 1.76 4.36
N MET A 183 3.40 1.65 4.25
CA MET A 183 2.65 0.59 4.95
C MET A 183 3.16 -0.79 4.54
N PRO A 184 3.40 -1.71 5.50
CA PRO A 184 3.86 -3.06 5.18
C PRO A 184 2.69 -3.96 4.77
N ARG A 185 2.96 -4.88 3.84
CA ARG A 185 2.13 -6.07 3.64
C ARG A 185 2.57 -7.13 4.64
N LEU A 186 1.71 -7.46 5.59
CA LEU A 186 1.95 -8.46 6.63
C LEU A 186 1.46 -9.83 6.15
N LEU A 187 2.21 -10.88 6.46
CA LEU A 187 1.93 -12.24 6.06
C LEU A 187 2.10 -13.20 7.25
N ASP A 188 1.10 -14.06 7.40
CA ASP A 188 1.13 -15.28 8.19
C ASP A 188 1.56 -16.41 7.24
N THR A 189 2.70 -17.03 7.51
CA THR A 189 3.35 -17.95 6.57
C THR A 189 3.05 -19.42 6.88
N ASP A 190 2.59 -19.74 8.08
CA ASP A 190 2.27 -21.10 8.53
C ASP A 190 0.79 -21.30 8.91
N GLY A 191 -0.01 -20.23 8.89
CA GLY A 191 -1.45 -20.25 9.11
C GLY A 191 -1.87 -20.28 10.57
N ASP A 192 -0.98 -19.95 11.51
CA ASP A 192 -1.26 -19.97 12.95
C ASP A 192 -1.98 -18.70 13.47
N GLY A 193 -2.22 -17.73 12.58
CA GLY A 193 -2.86 -16.45 12.88
C GLY A 193 -1.89 -15.35 13.33
N ARG A 194 -0.57 -15.60 13.30
CA ARG A 194 0.47 -14.64 13.68
C ARG A 194 1.24 -14.17 12.45
N VAL A 195 1.79 -12.95 12.57
CA VAL A 195 2.63 -12.40 11.50
C VAL A 195 4.06 -12.90 11.63
N ASP A 196 4.56 -13.51 10.56
CA ASP A 196 5.93 -14.02 10.44
C ASP A 196 6.80 -13.21 9.49
N LEU A 197 6.16 -12.48 8.57
CA LEU A 197 6.83 -11.88 7.43
C LEU A 197 6.15 -10.57 7.05
N ALA A 198 6.95 -9.57 6.71
CA ALA A 198 6.43 -8.33 6.13
C ALA A 198 7.27 -7.84 4.96
N TYR A 199 6.61 -7.18 4.01
CA TYR A 199 7.26 -6.48 2.91
C TYR A 199 6.82 -5.02 2.86
N ALA A 200 7.77 -4.10 2.70
CA ALA A 200 7.46 -2.68 2.58
C ALA A 200 8.47 -1.95 1.70
N GLY A 201 7.99 -1.01 0.90
CA GLY A 201 8.82 -0.11 0.12
C GLY A 201 9.19 1.17 0.87
N ASP A 202 10.15 1.91 0.35
CA ASP A 202 10.54 3.22 0.88
C ASP A 202 10.71 4.31 -0.21
N LEU A 203 10.87 5.56 0.21
CA LEU A 203 11.00 6.70 -0.72
C LEU A 203 12.31 6.70 -1.52
N ARG A 204 13.30 5.88 -1.15
CA ARG A 204 14.55 5.69 -1.89
C ARG A 204 14.48 4.47 -2.82
N GLY A 205 13.28 3.94 -3.04
CA GLY A 205 13.01 2.86 -3.98
C GLY A 205 13.50 1.50 -3.49
N GLN A 206 13.78 1.35 -2.21
CA GLN A 206 14.16 0.07 -1.65
C GLN A 206 12.91 -0.73 -1.30
N LEU A 207 12.95 -2.04 -1.57
CA LEU A 207 12.00 -3.00 -1.04
C LEU A 207 12.67 -3.78 0.08
N TRP A 208 12.02 -3.76 1.24
CA TRP A 208 12.48 -4.40 2.46
C TRP A 208 11.64 -5.62 2.76
N ARG A 209 12.32 -6.67 3.21
CA ARG A 209 11.76 -7.89 3.79
C ARG A 209 12.05 -7.88 5.28
N PHE A 210 11.03 -8.09 6.09
CA PHE A 210 11.15 -8.20 7.55
C PHE A 210 10.81 -9.62 7.97
N ASP A 211 11.79 -10.31 8.56
CA ASP A 211 11.61 -11.59 9.22
C ASP A 211 11.09 -11.33 10.64
N LEU A 212 9.85 -11.73 10.91
CA LEU A 212 9.12 -11.46 12.16
C LEU A 212 8.68 -12.74 12.89
N GLY A 213 9.04 -13.90 12.35
CA GLY A 213 8.81 -15.20 12.99
C GLY A 213 9.71 -15.42 14.22
N GLY A 214 9.27 -16.30 15.11
CA GLY A 214 10.01 -16.68 16.31
C GLY A 214 10.16 -15.56 17.35
N ALA A 215 11.30 -15.54 18.04
CA ALA A 215 11.56 -14.57 19.10
C ALA A 215 11.87 -13.17 18.54
N GLU A 216 11.51 -12.11 19.27
CA GLU A 216 11.80 -10.73 18.84
C GLU A 216 13.29 -10.49 18.55
N SER A 217 14.18 -11.12 19.31
CA SER A 217 15.64 -11.02 19.13
C SER A 217 16.14 -11.68 17.85
N SER A 218 15.34 -12.53 17.19
CA SER A 218 15.64 -13.11 15.88
C SER A 218 15.10 -12.30 14.72
N TRP A 219 14.32 -11.24 14.95
CA TRP A 219 13.75 -10.44 13.86
C TRP A 219 14.82 -9.68 13.08
N ARG A 220 14.67 -9.64 11.75
CA ARG A 220 15.66 -9.03 10.84
C ARG A 220 14.97 -8.17 9.78
N ALA A 221 15.67 -7.15 9.30
CA ALA A 221 15.26 -6.33 8.16
C ALA A 221 16.32 -6.45 7.06
N ASN A 222 15.91 -6.92 5.89
CA ASN A 222 16.79 -7.18 4.76
C ASN A 222 16.32 -6.41 3.52
N ARG A 223 17.23 -5.71 2.85
CA ARG A 223 16.94 -5.15 1.52
C ARG A 223 16.92 -6.29 0.52
N ILE A 224 15.86 -6.40 -0.27
CA ILE A 224 15.73 -7.44 -1.29
C ILE A 224 15.69 -6.88 -2.72
N PHE A 225 15.39 -5.59 -2.89
CA PHE A 225 15.32 -4.99 -4.22
C PHE A 225 15.53 -3.47 -4.18
N SER A 226 16.05 -2.92 -5.28
CA SER A 226 16.17 -1.49 -5.56
C SER A 226 15.41 -1.16 -6.86
N ALA A 227 14.34 -0.38 -6.78
CA ALA A 227 13.59 0.09 -7.93
C ALA A 227 14.33 1.25 -8.62
N CYS A 228 14.62 1.07 -9.90
CA CYS A 228 15.47 1.97 -10.67
C CYS A 228 14.94 2.13 -12.10
N ASP A 229 15.03 3.33 -12.63
CA ASP A 229 14.73 3.61 -14.03
C ASP A 229 15.89 3.25 -14.98
N ALA A 230 15.67 3.40 -16.29
CA ALA A 230 16.67 3.11 -17.31
C ALA A 230 17.90 4.05 -17.26
N GLN A 231 17.80 5.18 -16.54
CA GLN A 231 18.87 6.15 -16.34
C GLN A 231 19.63 5.92 -15.01
N GLY A 232 19.32 4.84 -14.28
CA GLY A 232 19.94 4.53 -12.99
C GLY A 232 19.44 5.40 -11.84
N ARG A 233 18.26 6.04 -11.98
CA ARG A 233 17.64 6.84 -10.92
C ARG A 233 16.70 5.99 -10.09
N ARG A 234 16.77 6.16 -8.77
CA ARG A 234 15.89 5.47 -7.82
C ARG A 234 14.44 5.93 -8.00
N GLN A 235 13.52 4.97 -8.00
CA GLN A 235 12.09 5.22 -8.13
C GLN A 235 11.41 5.00 -6.76
N PRO A 236 10.82 6.02 -6.13
CA PRO A 236 10.18 5.89 -4.82
C PRO A 236 9.08 4.83 -4.78
N ILE A 237 8.93 4.12 -3.67
CA ILE A 237 7.82 3.18 -3.45
C ILE A 237 6.96 3.72 -2.31
N THR A 238 5.76 4.18 -2.64
CA THR A 238 4.82 4.80 -1.67
C THR A 238 3.63 3.92 -1.30
N THR A 239 3.57 2.70 -1.84
CA THR A 239 2.46 1.77 -1.64
C THR A 239 2.99 0.46 -1.07
N ALA A 240 2.11 -0.28 -0.38
CA ALA A 240 2.42 -1.63 0.05
C ALA A 240 2.49 -2.55 -1.18
N PRO A 241 3.47 -3.47 -1.27
CA PRO A 241 3.43 -4.52 -2.29
C PRO A 241 2.25 -5.46 -2.04
N TYR A 242 1.73 -6.07 -3.09
CA TYR A 242 0.82 -7.21 -2.96
C TYR A 242 1.62 -8.50 -3.06
N ALA A 243 1.24 -9.52 -2.29
CA ALA A 243 1.99 -10.76 -2.18
C ALA A 243 1.08 -12.00 -2.28
N LEU A 244 1.51 -13.01 -3.03
CA LEU A 244 0.90 -14.34 -3.09
C LEU A 244 1.97 -15.43 -3.09
N PRO A 245 1.68 -16.63 -2.56
CA PRO A 245 2.59 -17.76 -2.68
C PRO A 245 2.93 -18.03 -4.15
N HIS A 246 4.21 -18.14 -4.46
CA HIS A 246 4.64 -18.47 -5.82
C HIS A 246 4.55 -20.00 -6.03
N PRO A 247 4.09 -20.50 -7.19
CA PRO A 247 3.92 -21.95 -7.43
C PRO A 247 5.18 -22.79 -7.25
N SER A 248 6.35 -22.19 -7.47
CA SER A 248 7.68 -22.82 -7.26
C SER A 248 8.25 -22.61 -5.85
N GLY A 249 7.42 -22.21 -4.88
CA GLY A 249 7.84 -21.87 -3.51
C GLY A 249 8.23 -20.40 -3.34
N GLY A 250 8.21 -19.91 -2.10
CA GLY A 250 8.41 -18.50 -1.77
C GLY A 250 7.19 -17.63 -2.12
N TRP A 251 7.43 -16.34 -2.34
CA TRP A 251 6.40 -15.33 -2.57
C TRP A 251 6.63 -14.61 -3.90
N MET A 252 5.57 -14.47 -4.68
CA MET A 252 5.53 -13.47 -5.74
C MET A 252 5.09 -12.16 -5.11
N LEU A 253 5.72 -11.06 -5.48
CA LEU A 253 5.42 -9.72 -5.02
C LEU A 253 5.10 -8.86 -6.25
N VAL A 254 4.10 -7.99 -6.17
CA VAL A 254 3.85 -6.95 -7.17
C VAL A 254 3.80 -5.60 -6.49
N LEU A 255 4.59 -4.67 -7.01
CA LEU A 255 4.61 -3.28 -6.56
C LEU A 255 4.66 -2.33 -7.74
N GLY A 256 4.26 -1.08 -7.48
CA GLY A 256 4.44 0.02 -8.41
C GLY A 256 5.19 1.16 -7.75
N THR A 257 5.87 1.95 -8.58
CA THR A 257 6.66 3.08 -8.12
C THR A 257 5.98 4.43 -8.36
N GLY A 258 6.48 5.41 -7.64
CA GLY A 258 6.14 6.81 -7.73
C GLY A 258 5.69 7.39 -6.40
N ARG A 259 5.59 8.72 -6.39
CA ARG A 259 5.15 9.50 -5.23
C ARG A 259 4.36 10.72 -5.68
N HIS A 260 3.47 11.18 -4.82
CA HIS A 260 2.77 12.45 -4.97
C HIS A 260 2.43 13.01 -3.58
N LEU A 261 3.48 13.30 -2.80
CA LEU A 261 3.41 13.61 -1.37
C LEU A 261 3.67 15.09 -1.09
N GLN A 262 4.40 15.76 -1.98
CA GLN A 262 4.78 17.17 -1.89
C GLN A 262 4.36 17.91 -3.16
N ASN A 263 4.17 19.23 -3.07
CA ASN A 263 3.72 20.04 -4.20
C ASN A 263 4.67 19.95 -5.42
N GLN A 264 5.97 19.76 -5.16
CA GLN A 264 6.99 19.57 -6.19
C GLN A 264 6.84 18.26 -6.98
N ASP A 265 6.10 17.27 -6.45
CA ASP A 265 5.92 15.99 -7.13
C ASP A 265 4.94 16.08 -8.30
N GLY A 266 3.97 17.00 -8.27
CA GLY A 266 2.98 17.18 -9.33
C GLY A 266 3.57 17.35 -10.74
N PRO A 267 4.46 18.33 -10.96
CA PRO A 267 5.05 18.58 -12.27
C PRO A 267 6.08 17.53 -12.73
N MET A 268 6.47 16.56 -11.88
CA MET A 268 7.47 15.56 -12.25
C MET A 268 6.92 14.59 -13.30
N THR A 269 7.69 14.40 -14.38
CA THR A 269 7.35 13.53 -15.52
C THR A 269 8.20 12.27 -15.60
N ASP A 270 9.01 11.99 -14.57
CA ASP A 270 9.91 10.85 -14.51
C ASP A 270 9.17 9.52 -14.67
N THR A 271 9.70 8.64 -15.53
CA THR A 271 9.15 7.30 -15.75
C THR A 271 9.11 6.51 -14.44
N GLN A 272 7.94 5.96 -14.13
CA GLN A 272 7.73 4.99 -13.06
C GLN A 272 7.44 3.61 -13.65
N SER A 273 7.52 2.57 -12.80
CA SER A 273 7.48 1.20 -13.26
C SER A 273 6.62 0.33 -12.35
N LEU A 274 6.14 -0.78 -12.89
CA LEU A 274 5.63 -1.92 -12.14
C LEU A 274 6.70 -3.01 -12.10
N TYR A 275 6.76 -3.71 -10.98
CA TYR A 275 7.67 -4.84 -10.78
C TYR A 275 6.89 -6.04 -10.25
N GLY A 276 7.12 -7.19 -10.85
CA GLY A 276 6.84 -8.50 -10.29
C GLY A 276 8.14 -9.13 -9.80
N LEU A 277 8.21 -9.56 -8.55
CA LEU A 277 9.44 -10.07 -7.93
C LEU A 277 9.18 -11.42 -7.24
N HIS A 278 9.96 -12.42 -7.59
CA HIS A 278 9.94 -13.75 -6.96
C HIS A 278 10.97 -13.83 -5.85
N ASP A 279 10.50 -13.62 -4.61
CA ASP A 279 11.29 -13.86 -3.41
C ASP A 279 11.22 -15.34 -3.02
N ARG A 280 12.35 -16.03 -3.11
CA ARG A 280 12.47 -17.45 -2.76
C ARG A 280 12.82 -17.65 -1.28
N GLY A 281 12.80 -16.58 -0.49
CA GLY A 281 13.05 -16.59 0.93
C GLY A 281 14.52 -16.36 1.28
N PRO A 282 14.87 -16.47 2.57
CA PRO A 282 16.17 -16.03 3.09
C PRO A 282 17.34 -16.90 2.62
N SER A 283 17.09 -18.14 2.19
CA SER A 283 18.12 -19.04 1.64
C SER A 283 18.48 -18.74 0.19
N ASP A 284 17.60 -18.07 -0.55
CA ASP A 284 17.80 -17.65 -1.95
C ASP A 284 17.17 -16.26 -2.16
N PRO A 285 17.67 -15.20 -1.50
CA PRO A 285 17.07 -13.89 -1.57
C PRO A 285 17.31 -13.24 -2.94
N LEU A 286 16.43 -12.30 -3.30
CA LEU A 286 16.74 -11.36 -4.39
C LEU A 286 17.98 -10.53 -3.99
N GLN A 287 18.90 -10.36 -4.94
CA GLN A 287 20.12 -9.58 -4.71
C GLN A 287 19.93 -8.16 -5.28
N PRO A 288 19.82 -7.13 -4.43
CA PRO A 288 19.75 -5.74 -4.91
C PRO A 288 21.09 -5.30 -5.49
N ASP A 289 21.08 -4.58 -6.61
CA ASP A 289 22.27 -3.87 -7.06
C ASP A 289 22.49 -2.64 -6.16
N GLU A 290 23.60 -2.65 -5.41
CA GLU A 290 23.95 -1.58 -4.48
C GLU A 290 24.80 -0.48 -5.13
N ALA A 291 25.48 -0.78 -6.23
CA ALA A 291 26.50 0.10 -6.81
C ALA A 291 25.96 0.97 -7.95
N GLY A 292 25.08 0.43 -8.80
CA GLY A 292 24.63 1.08 -10.04
C GLY A 292 23.18 1.54 -10.08
N CYS A 293 22.34 1.12 -9.12
CA CYS A 293 20.88 1.21 -9.24
C CYS A 293 20.41 0.66 -10.60
N ARG A 294 20.69 -0.62 -10.86
CA ARG A 294 20.26 -1.31 -12.09
C ARG A 294 19.18 -2.35 -11.80
N ARG A 295 18.23 -2.48 -12.73
CA ARG A 295 17.26 -3.58 -12.75
C ARG A 295 18.01 -4.91 -12.93
N PRO A 296 17.78 -5.93 -12.08
CA PRO A 296 18.45 -7.22 -12.23
C PRO A 296 18.13 -7.89 -13.57
N ASP A 297 19.12 -8.52 -14.19
CA ASP A 297 18.96 -9.26 -15.44
C ASP A 297 18.06 -10.51 -15.28
N THR A 298 17.79 -10.92 -14.04
CA THR A 298 16.84 -11.98 -13.69
C THR A 298 15.38 -11.56 -13.87
N LEU A 299 15.08 -10.28 -14.13
CA LEU A 299 13.73 -9.80 -14.39
C LEU A 299 13.46 -9.70 -15.90
N VAL A 300 12.32 -10.24 -16.34
CA VAL A 300 11.86 -10.15 -17.72
C VAL A 300 11.37 -8.73 -18.01
N ALA A 301 11.93 -8.08 -19.03
CA ALA A 301 11.45 -6.79 -19.51
C ALA A 301 10.15 -6.96 -20.31
N LEU A 302 9.13 -6.18 -19.97
CA LEU A 302 7.87 -6.08 -20.69
C LEU A 302 7.70 -4.66 -21.25
N ALA A 303 6.77 -4.49 -22.20
CA ALA A 303 6.41 -3.18 -22.73
C ALA A 303 4.91 -3.10 -23.03
N TYR A 304 4.30 -1.97 -22.67
CA TYR A 304 2.98 -1.63 -23.16
C TYR A 304 3.02 -1.29 -24.66
N GLY A 305 1.97 -1.69 -25.38
CA GLY A 305 1.74 -1.29 -26.77
C GLY A 305 1.19 0.13 -26.87
N GLU A 306 1.09 0.63 -28.10
CA GLU A 306 0.40 1.89 -28.39
C GLU A 306 -1.07 1.83 -27.95
N ALA A 307 -1.59 2.99 -27.53
CA ALA A 307 -2.98 3.09 -27.09
C ALA A 307 -3.92 2.86 -28.27
N THR A 308 -4.93 2.00 -28.07
CA THR A 308 -6.08 1.88 -28.96
C THR A 308 -7.25 2.61 -28.32
N ALA A 309 -7.72 3.70 -28.95
CA ALA A 309 -8.83 4.51 -28.44
C ALA A 309 -10.17 3.99 -28.94
N VAL A 310 -11.12 3.73 -28.04
CA VAL A 310 -12.49 3.30 -28.37
C VAL A 310 -13.50 4.04 -27.51
N GLN A 311 -14.43 4.74 -28.18
CA GLN A 311 -15.45 5.58 -27.52
C GLN A 311 -14.85 6.58 -26.51
N GLY A 312 -13.61 7.05 -26.74
CA GLY A 312 -12.92 7.99 -25.87
C GLY A 312 -12.12 7.37 -24.72
N THR A 313 -12.15 6.04 -24.55
CA THR A 313 -11.29 5.31 -23.60
C THR A 313 -10.08 4.73 -24.32
N ASP A 314 -8.90 4.96 -23.74
CA ASP A 314 -7.64 4.39 -24.24
C ASP A 314 -7.38 3.02 -23.62
N TYR A 315 -6.96 2.06 -24.44
CA TYR A 315 -6.56 0.71 -24.02
C TYR A 315 -5.13 0.40 -24.43
N HIS A 316 -4.37 -0.26 -23.56
CA HIS A 316 -3.03 -0.75 -23.88
C HIS A 316 -2.95 -2.28 -23.79
N THR A 317 -2.32 -2.89 -24.79
CA THR A 317 -1.81 -4.26 -24.71
C THR A 317 -0.45 -4.27 -24.00
N ILE A 318 0.03 -5.44 -23.61
CA ILE A 318 1.37 -5.62 -23.03
C ILE A 318 2.03 -6.85 -23.64
N ARG A 319 3.35 -6.79 -23.84
CA ARG A 319 4.12 -7.88 -24.44
C ARG A 319 5.47 -8.05 -23.74
N SER A 320 6.02 -9.26 -23.83
CA SER A 320 7.39 -9.55 -23.41
C SER A 320 8.39 -9.05 -24.43
N MET A 321 9.45 -8.37 -23.98
CA MET A 321 10.50 -7.81 -24.84
C MET A 321 11.72 -8.72 -25.00
N ALA A 322 11.88 -9.70 -24.12
CA ALA A 322 12.92 -10.73 -24.20
C ALA A 322 12.44 -12.05 -23.60
N GLN A 323 13.10 -13.16 -23.96
CA GLN A 323 13.05 -14.40 -23.20
C GLN A 323 14.36 -14.53 -22.42
N THR A 324 14.35 -14.11 -21.15
CA THR A 324 15.39 -14.53 -20.21
C THR A 324 15.31 -16.06 -20.07
N ASP A 325 16.41 -16.75 -19.76
CA ASP A 325 16.33 -18.18 -19.40
C ASP A 325 15.33 -18.36 -18.25
N ARG A 326 14.23 -19.08 -18.52
CA ARG A 326 13.13 -19.29 -17.57
C ARG A 326 13.58 -19.90 -16.25
N ALA A 327 14.69 -20.65 -16.24
CA ALA A 327 15.22 -21.24 -15.02
C ALA A 327 15.76 -20.19 -14.03
N GLN A 328 16.27 -19.06 -14.55
CA GLN A 328 16.89 -17.98 -13.77
C GLN A 328 15.95 -16.77 -13.57
N GLN A 329 14.75 -16.81 -14.13
CA GLN A 329 13.77 -15.72 -14.00
C GLN A 329 13.33 -15.58 -12.54
N ARG A 330 13.38 -14.34 -12.06
CA ARG A 330 12.96 -13.95 -10.71
C ARG A 330 11.85 -12.91 -10.75
N GLY A 331 11.13 -12.82 -11.88
CA GLY A 331 10.00 -11.94 -12.07
C GLY A 331 10.07 -11.12 -13.35
N TRP A 332 9.50 -9.92 -13.33
CA TRP A 332 9.31 -9.07 -14.50
C TRP A 332 9.26 -7.59 -14.11
N TRP A 333 9.41 -6.71 -15.09
CA TRP A 333 9.16 -5.28 -14.93
C TRP A 333 8.53 -4.68 -16.19
N VAL A 334 7.76 -3.61 -16.02
CA VAL A 334 7.25 -2.79 -17.12
C VAL A 334 7.26 -1.32 -16.74
N ASP A 335 7.72 -0.47 -17.65
CA ASP A 335 7.62 0.98 -17.49
C ASP A 335 6.19 1.45 -17.80
N LEU A 336 5.66 2.36 -16.98
CA LEU A 336 4.34 2.95 -17.20
C LEU A 336 4.37 3.82 -18.47
N PRO A 337 3.37 3.71 -19.36
CA PRO A 337 3.46 4.26 -20.71
C PRO A 337 3.31 5.79 -20.80
N HIS A 338 2.77 6.44 -19.76
CA HIS A 338 2.52 7.88 -19.77
C HIS A 338 3.52 8.64 -18.90
N ALA A 339 3.96 9.81 -19.38
CA ALA A 339 4.89 10.66 -18.65
C ALA A 339 4.31 11.07 -17.29
N GLY A 340 5.09 10.88 -16.22
CA GLY A 340 4.66 11.19 -14.85
C GLY A 340 3.57 10.28 -14.28
N GLN A 341 3.17 9.22 -15.01
CA GLN A 341 2.29 8.18 -14.49
C GLN A 341 2.96 7.47 -13.32
N ARG A 342 2.19 7.17 -12.27
CA ARG A 342 2.70 6.61 -11.02
C ARG A 342 1.67 5.76 -10.30
N VAL A 343 2.11 4.81 -9.49
CA VAL A 343 1.24 4.01 -8.63
C VAL A 343 1.22 4.62 -7.23
N LEU A 344 0.04 5.07 -6.81
CA LEU A 344 -0.19 5.74 -5.53
C LEU A 344 -1.18 4.99 -4.63
N HIS A 345 -1.69 3.85 -5.10
CA HIS A 345 -2.60 2.98 -4.36
C HIS A 345 -2.03 1.58 -4.31
N ASN A 346 -2.26 0.89 -3.18
CA ASN A 346 -1.85 -0.49 -3.01
C ASN A 346 -2.44 -1.35 -4.14
N PRO A 347 -1.63 -2.18 -4.83
CA PRO A 347 -2.15 -3.19 -5.74
C PRO A 347 -3.10 -4.15 -5.01
N GLN A 348 -4.14 -4.63 -5.68
CA GLN A 348 -5.20 -5.44 -5.08
C GLN A 348 -5.44 -6.76 -5.82
N ALA A 349 -5.91 -7.78 -5.10
CA ALA A 349 -6.36 -9.03 -5.70
C ALA A 349 -7.47 -8.77 -6.74
N PHE A 350 -7.33 -9.34 -7.93
CA PHE A 350 -8.42 -9.40 -8.89
C PHE A 350 -9.04 -10.80 -8.92
N GLU A 351 -8.31 -11.83 -9.33
CA GLU A 351 -8.82 -13.21 -9.37
C GLU A 351 -7.64 -14.19 -9.49
N GLY A 352 -7.49 -15.13 -8.56
CA GLY A 352 -6.33 -16.04 -8.58
C GLY A 352 -5.03 -15.25 -8.59
N TYR A 353 -4.17 -15.50 -9.60
CA TYR A 353 -2.93 -14.73 -9.82
C TYR A 353 -3.15 -13.46 -10.65
N LYS A 354 -4.36 -12.97 -10.87
CA LYS A 354 -4.64 -11.71 -11.57
C LYS A 354 -4.76 -10.59 -10.54
N LEU A 355 -4.19 -9.44 -10.86
CA LEU A 355 -4.00 -8.33 -9.93
C LEU A 355 -4.46 -7.02 -10.55
N LEU A 356 -5.22 -6.23 -9.79
CA LEU A 356 -5.68 -4.91 -10.17
C LEU A 356 -4.69 -3.86 -9.67
N VAL A 357 -4.16 -3.06 -10.57
CA VAL A 357 -3.24 -1.96 -10.26
C VAL A 357 -3.85 -0.65 -10.75
N ARG A 358 -4.04 0.30 -9.84
CA ARG A 358 -4.46 1.67 -10.20
C ARG A 358 -3.24 2.57 -10.26
N SER A 359 -3.05 3.23 -11.39
CA SER A 359 -2.03 4.26 -11.58
C SER A 359 -2.68 5.57 -12.00
N VAL A 360 -1.98 6.67 -11.78
CA VAL A 360 -2.48 8.02 -12.03
C VAL A 360 -1.39 8.84 -12.70
N VAL A 361 -1.76 9.67 -13.67
CA VAL A 361 -0.96 10.80 -14.14
C VAL A 361 -1.50 12.03 -13.43
N PRO A 362 -0.87 12.52 -12.34
CA PRO A 362 -1.40 13.65 -11.60
C PRO A 362 -1.51 14.89 -12.47
N ALA A 363 -2.52 15.71 -12.21
CA ALA A 363 -2.66 16.99 -12.88
C ALA A 363 -1.52 17.93 -12.48
N GLY A 364 -0.98 18.68 -13.45
CA GLY A 364 0.04 19.68 -13.19
C GLY A 364 -0.54 20.93 -12.49
N GLY A 365 0.15 21.43 -11.47
CA GLY A 365 -0.13 22.74 -10.85
C GLY A 365 -0.30 22.71 -9.32
N ALA A 366 0.12 23.78 -8.64
CA ALA A 366 0.16 23.85 -7.17
C ALA A 366 -1.22 23.93 -6.49
N GLN A 367 -2.31 24.18 -7.23
CA GLN A 367 -3.67 24.33 -6.70
C GLN A 367 -4.62 23.18 -7.06
N GLN A 368 -4.13 22.15 -7.75
CA GLN A 368 -4.94 20.98 -8.05
C GLN A 368 -5.01 20.08 -6.81
N PRO A 369 -6.17 19.45 -6.50
CA PRO A 369 -6.22 18.39 -5.51
C PRO A 369 -5.17 17.32 -5.83
N ARG A 370 -4.51 16.78 -4.81
CA ARG A 370 -3.50 15.70 -5.00
C ARG A 370 -4.07 14.41 -5.62
N THR A 371 -5.40 14.32 -5.70
CA THR A 371 -6.15 13.23 -6.31
C THR A 371 -6.57 13.52 -7.75
N ALA A 372 -6.35 14.74 -8.26
CA ALA A 372 -6.70 15.14 -9.60
C ALA A 372 -5.67 14.63 -10.62
N GLY A 373 -6.15 14.28 -11.80
CA GLY A 373 -5.33 13.74 -12.88
C GLY A 373 -5.90 12.44 -13.42
N ARG A 374 -5.40 12.05 -14.60
CA ARG A 374 -5.94 10.93 -15.38
C ARG A 374 -5.61 9.60 -14.73
N ALA A 375 -6.63 8.80 -14.43
CA ALA A 375 -6.46 7.48 -13.83
C ALA A 375 -6.37 6.38 -14.91
N TRP A 376 -5.66 5.30 -14.56
CA TRP A 376 -5.49 4.11 -15.37
C TRP A 376 -5.63 2.87 -14.51
N LEU A 377 -6.28 1.86 -15.05
CA LEU A 377 -6.48 0.58 -14.40
C LEU A 377 -5.79 -0.50 -15.19
N SER A 378 -4.89 -1.23 -14.55
CA SER A 378 -4.27 -2.41 -15.13
C SER A 378 -4.76 -3.67 -14.46
N VAL A 379 -5.07 -4.71 -15.24
CA VAL A 379 -5.25 -6.07 -14.72
C VAL A 379 -4.17 -6.94 -15.35
N LEU A 380 -3.28 -7.45 -14.51
CA LEU A 380 -2.09 -8.20 -14.92
C LEU A 380 -2.06 -9.56 -14.26
N ASN A 381 -1.52 -10.57 -14.95
CA ASN A 381 -1.11 -11.81 -14.31
C ASN A 381 0.15 -11.54 -13.49
N MET A 382 0.05 -11.74 -12.18
CA MET A 382 1.11 -11.49 -11.20
C MET A 382 2.40 -12.26 -11.49
N LEU A 383 2.33 -13.47 -12.05
CA LEU A 383 3.52 -14.30 -12.32
C LEU A 383 4.28 -13.83 -13.56
N THR A 384 3.58 -13.35 -14.58
CA THR A 384 4.18 -13.02 -15.90
C THR A 384 4.24 -11.54 -16.21
N GLY A 385 3.42 -10.73 -15.54
CA GLY A 385 3.19 -9.31 -15.80
C GLY A 385 2.41 -9.04 -17.08
N LEU A 386 1.98 -10.07 -17.80
CA LEU A 386 1.20 -9.93 -19.02
C LEU A 386 -0.28 -9.78 -18.72
N ALA A 387 -1.04 -9.34 -19.73
CA ALA A 387 -2.49 -9.37 -19.68
C ALA A 387 -2.98 -10.82 -19.45
N PRO A 388 -4.06 -11.02 -18.66
CA PRO A 388 -4.72 -12.31 -18.61
C PRO A 388 -5.19 -12.75 -20.00
N ALA A 389 -5.16 -14.06 -20.26
CA ALA A 389 -5.57 -14.62 -21.56
C ALA A 389 -7.03 -14.28 -21.93
N GLN A 390 -7.89 -14.12 -20.92
CA GLN A 390 -9.22 -13.55 -21.10
C GLN A 390 -9.20 -12.05 -20.84
N THR A 391 -9.71 -11.26 -21.80
CA THR A 391 -9.74 -9.81 -21.69
C THR A 391 -10.51 -9.37 -20.42
N PRO A 392 -9.85 -8.72 -19.45
CA PRO A 392 -10.48 -8.33 -18.20
C PRO A 392 -11.45 -7.14 -18.37
N PHE A 393 -11.16 -6.28 -19.35
CA PHE A 393 -11.94 -5.09 -19.66
C PHE A 393 -12.79 -5.33 -20.91
N VAL A 394 -14.11 -5.28 -20.77
CA VAL A 394 -15.02 -5.39 -21.92
C VAL A 394 -16.04 -4.26 -21.84
N LEU A 395 -16.02 -3.37 -22.83
CA LEU A 395 -17.13 -2.44 -23.04
C LEU A 395 -18.35 -3.25 -23.48
N THR A 396 -19.48 -3.00 -22.83
CA THR A 396 -20.78 -3.64 -23.14
C THR A 396 -21.33 -3.28 -24.52
N ASP A 397 -20.69 -2.35 -25.23
CA ASP A 397 -21.04 -1.96 -26.60
C ASP A 397 -19.84 -2.21 -27.55
N THR A 398 -20.08 -3.07 -28.53
CA THR A 398 -19.10 -3.89 -29.25
C THR A 398 -18.64 -3.25 -30.57
N THR A 399 -17.33 -3.04 -30.71
CA THR A 399 -16.61 -3.04 -32.02
C THR A 399 -15.17 -3.57 -31.93
N LEU A 400 -14.59 -3.72 -30.72
CA LEU A 400 -13.26 -4.29 -30.54
C LEU A 400 -13.26 -5.80 -30.72
N GLN A 401 -12.35 -6.29 -31.56
CA GLN A 401 -11.91 -7.68 -31.49
C GLN A 401 -11.38 -7.95 -30.07
N PRO A 402 -11.68 -9.12 -29.46
CA PRO A 402 -11.12 -9.48 -28.16
C PRO A 402 -9.58 -9.45 -28.23
N GLN A 403 -8.97 -8.49 -27.57
CA GLN A 403 -7.52 -8.36 -27.42
C GLN A 403 -7.19 -8.52 -25.94
N PRO A 404 -6.01 -9.06 -25.57
CA PRO A 404 -5.60 -9.15 -24.18
C PRO A 404 -5.11 -7.77 -23.70
N PHE A 405 -6.05 -6.84 -23.49
CA PHE A 405 -5.75 -5.53 -22.94
C PHE A 405 -5.32 -5.65 -21.47
N ALA A 406 -4.18 -5.06 -21.16
CA ALA A 406 -3.59 -5.02 -19.83
C ALA A 406 -3.99 -3.78 -19.05
N MET A 407 -4.28 -2.67 -19.72
CA MET A 407 -4.61 -1.39 -19.10
C MET A 407 -5.72 -0.67 -19.86
N SER A 408 -6.61 0.00 -19.13
CA SER A 408 -7.56 0.97 -19.68
C SER A 408 -7.45 2.31 -18.97
N ASP A 409 -7.83 3.37 -19.65
CA ASP A 409 -8.15 4.63 -19.00
C ASP A 409 -9.36 4.47 -18.08
N ALA A 410 -9.43 5.35 -17.08
CA ALA A 410 -10.44 5.31 -16.05
C ALA A 410 -10.81 6.73 -15.64
N ALA A 411 -12.06 6.92 -15.21
CA ALA A 411 -12.48 8.21 -14.70
C ALA A 411 -11.67 8.61 -13.46
N ASP A 412 -11.46 9.91 -13.30
CA ASP A 412 -10.72 10.49 -12.19
C ASP A 412 -11.41 10.18 -10.85
N GLY A 413 -10.59 10.06 -9.80
CA GLY A 413 -11.06 9.80 -8.43
C GLY A 413 -11.22 8.32 -8.06
N PRO A 414 -11.66 8.04 -6.82
CA PRO A 414 -11.80 6.68 -6.32
C PRO A 414 -12.87 5.90 -7.11
N ALA A 415 -12.59 4.61 -7.32
CA ALA A 415 -13.52 3.68 -7.94
C ALA A 415 -13.87 2.58 -6.93
N LEU A 416 -15.15 2.26 -6.81
CA LEU A 416 -15.62 1.15 -6.02
C LEU A 416 -15.64 -0.11 -6.89
N LEU A 417 -14.86 -1.12 -6.52
CA LEU A 417 -14.99 -2.45 -7.11
C LEU A 417 -16.23 -3.14 -6.53
N VAL A 418 -17.24 -3.36 -7.36
CA VAL A 418 -18.44 -4.12 -7.01
C VAL A 418 -18.33 -5.51 -7.60
N ARG A 419 -18.56 -6.53 -6.78
CA ARG A 419 -18.59 -7.94 -7.20
C ARG A 419 -19.92 -8.56 -6.80
N ARG A 420 -20.54 -9.25 -7.74
CA ARG A 420 -21.70 -10.14 -7.56
C ARG A 420 -21.40 -11.48 -8.24
N PRO A 421 -22.08 -12.57 -7.89
CA PRO A 421 -21.94 -13.83 -8.62
C PRO A 421 -22.17 -13.61 -10.12
N GLY A 422 -21.13 -13.80 -10.94
CA GLY A 422 -21.19 -13.64 -12.40
C GLY A 422 -21.01 -12.22 -12.95
N GLU A 423 -20.83 -11.21 -12.09
CA GLU A 423 -20.61 -9.82 -12.51
C GLU A 423 -19.57 -9.12 -11.64
N ALA A 424 -18.65 -8.37 -12.24
CA ALA A 424 -17.89 -7.36 -11.53
C ALA A 424 -17.87 -6.07 -12.32
N TRP A 425 -17.84 -4.94 -11.63
CA TRP A 425 -17.64 -3.66 -12.28
C TRP A 425 -16.99 -2.66 -11.32
N LEU A 426 -16.32 -1.67 -11.89
CA LEU A 426 -15.86 -0.51 -11.17
C LEU A 426 -16.86 0.61 -11.35
N ARG A 427 -17.35 1.17 -10.24
CA ARG A 427 -18.21 2.35 -10.23
C ARG A 427 -17.39 3.56 -9.80
N PHE A 428 -17.33 4.56 -10.63
CA PHE A 428 -16.62 5.81 -10.36
C PHE A 428 -17.55 6.85 -9.73
N ALA A 429 -16.97 7.83 -9.03
CA ALA A 429 -17.73 8.89 -8.36
C ALA A 429 -18.56 9.74 -9.33
N ASN A 430 -18.10 9.89 -10.58
CA ASN A 430 -18.82 10.60 -11.65
C ASN A 430 -19.97 9.77 -12.27
N GLY A 431 -20.25 8.57 -11.76
CA GLY A 431 -21.29 7.69 -12.26
C GLY A 431 -20.89 6.79 -13.42
N THR A 432 -19.67 6.93 -13.98
CA THR A 432 -19.14 6.01 -14.99
C THR A 432 -19.02 4.60 -14.39
N GLN A 433 -19.27 3.59 -15.22
CA GLN A 433 -19.11 2.18 -14.84
C GLN A 433 -18.20 1.48 -15.85
N LEU A 434 -17.18 0.78 -15.35
CA LEU A 434 -16.34 -0.11 -16.15
C LEU A 434 -16.65 -1.55 -15.76
N THR A 435 -17.35 -2.26 -16.64
CA THR A 435 -17.67 -3.67 -16.41
C THR A 435 -16.42 -4.53 -16.58
N LEU A 436 -16.16 -5.38 -15.59
CA LEU A 436 -15.08 -6.33 -15.59
C LEU A 436 -15.69 -7.72 -15.83
N ARG A 437 -15.17 -8.46 -16.82
CA ARG A 437 -15.61 -9.84 -17.00
C ARG A 437 -15.12 -10.68 -15.82
N THR A 438 -16.03 -11.13 -14.98
CA THR A 438 -15.79 -12.28 -14.10
C THR A 438 -16.02 -13.52 -14.94
N GLY A 439 -15.02 -14.40 -15.05
CA GLY A 439 -15.21 -15.66 -15.76
C GLY A 439 -16.42 -16.40 -15.19
N THR A 440 -17.36 -16.80 -16.03
CA THR A 440 -18.45 -17.74 -15.69
C THR A 440 -17.94 -19.15 -15.39
N THR A 441 -16.63 -19.32 -15.32
CA THR A 441 -15.96 -20.55 -14.98
C THR A 441 -15.47 -20.50 -13.55
N VAL A 442 -16.39 -20.74 -12.62
CA VAL A 442 -16.03 -21.49 -11.41
C VAL A 442 -15.47 -22.84 -11.90
N GLY A 443 -14.16 -22.91 -12.19
CA GLY A 443 -13.48 -24.16 -12.54
C GLY A 443 -12.62 -24.21 -13.82
N ALA A 444 -12.57 -23.20 -14.69
CA ALA A 444 -11.64 -23.22 -15.84
C ALA A 444 -10.29 -22.60 -15.45
N ARG A 445 -9.43 -23.43 -14.85
CA ARG A 445 -7.98 -23.25 -14.68
C ARG A 445 -7.51 -21.79 -14.48
N ALA A 446 -7.90 -21.17 -13.36
CA ALA A 446 -7.20 -20.03 -12.77
C ALA A 446 -5.83 -20.45 -12.18
N GLY A 447 -5.07 -21.25 -12.93
CA GLY A 447 -3.83 -21.88 -12.49
C GLY A 447 -2.60 -21.29 -13.17
N TRP A 448 -1.42 -21.59 -12.63
CA TRP A 448 -0.09 -21.25 -13.13
C TRP A 448 0.22 -21.62 -14.60
N ARG A 449 -0.71 -22.29 -15.30
CA ARG A 449 -0.61 -22.73 -16.70
C ARG A 449 -1.36 -21.85 -17.70
N GLU A 450 -1.89 -20.69 -17.30
CA GLU A 450 -2.35 -19.70 -18.30
C GLU A 450 -1.13 -19.29 -19.16
N GLN A 451 -1.00 -19.88 -20.35
CA GLN A 451 -0.14 -19.36 -21.39
C GLN A 451 -0.88 -18.23 -22.13
N PRO A 452 -0.18 -17.15 -22.51
CA PRO A 452 -0.78 -16.00 -23.18
C PRO A 452 -1.43 -16.36 -24.52
#